data_AF-A0A5E6MIN2-F1
#
_entry.id   AF-A0A5E6MIN2-F1
#
_cell.length_a   1.000
_cell.length_b   1.000
_cell.length_c   1.000
_cell.angle_alpha   90.00
_cell.angle_beta   90.00
_cell.angle_gamma   90.00
#
_symmetry.space_group_name_H-M   'P 1'
#
loop_
_entity.id
_entity.type
_entity.pdbx_description
1 polymer ?
#
loop_
_entity_poly.entity_id
_entity_poly.type
_entity_poly.pdbx_seq_one_letter_code
_entity_poly.pdbx_strand_id
1 'polypeptide(L)'
;MFSESDIRAAIAEKKAKRETFGRWEYLRLLHEWRGWPRGTLLADGVVVAGYPKIGRIQTLAGILSQFHAPFWVEEKIDGYNVRIFRVGDALYAATRGGLICPFTTDRLGDWIDPAVFSVHPDWILCGEVTGPETPYVEGASPLVPQGVGFFLFDIARQGTEGFFPAEERRALAETFGLPAAPSYGRIEPKESASLREIVLRLDAEGREGVVLKEDSPRNLRAKYVTGSAELADIASMAQRYLDVPPEYFTERVLRLALFLEEMKRSDRQEWNRRLGEAFLSSLQERIAAARQGRCVGTFCCRFHARENALRLLDSLGQIRGHEGETRLISLQEEGGYWVLRFQKLYRSTTGFLRNALGGSLRFD
;
A
#
# COMPACT_ATOMS: atom_id res chain seq x y z
N MET A 1 23.14 7.18 -15.19
CA MET A 1 22.13 7.58 -16.19
C MET A 1 21.95 6.41 -17.16
N PHE A 2 20.73 6.03 -17.52
CA PHE A 2 20.50 4.90 -18.44
C PHE A 2 20.83 5.31 -19.87
N SER A 3 21.70 4.57 -20.55
CA SER A 3 21.90 4.76 -21.99
C SER A 3 20.72 4.21 -22.79
N GLU A 4 20.55 4.66 -24.04
CA GLU A 4 19.47 4.15 -24.90
C GLU A 4 19.62 2.65 -25.18
N SER A 5 20.86 2.14 -25.27
CA SER A 5 21.14 0.69 -25.34
C SER A 5 20.65 -0.05 -24.10
N ASP A 6 20.79 0.56 -22.91
CA ASP A 6 20.35 -0.07 -21.66
C ASP A 6 18.83 -0.15 -21.57
N ILE A 7 18.14 0.89 -22.03
CA ILE A 7 16.67 0.91 -22.11
C ILE A 7 16.18 -0.18 -23.06
N ARG A 8 16.80 -0.29 -24.25
CA ARG A 8 16.47 -1.34 -25.23
C ARG A 8 16.68 -2.74 -24.66
N ALA A 9 17.80 -2.97 -23.98
CA ALA A 9 18.09 -4.25 -23.31
C ALA A 9 17.04 -4.57 -22.23
N ALA A 10 16.71 -3.61 -21.36
CA ALA A 10 15.73 -3.81 -20.29
C ALA A 10 14.34 -4.17 -20.84
N ILE A 11 13.92 -3.57 -21.94
CA ILE A 11 12.65 -3.91 -22.61
C ILE A 11 12.72 -5.31 -23.23
N ALA A 12 13.79 -5.62 -23.95
CA ALA A 12 13.97 -6.92 -24.60
C ALA A 12 13.93 -8.09 -23.59
N GLU A 13 14.54 -7.89 -22.42
CA GLU A 13 14.55 -8.86 -21.31
C GLU A 13 13.27 -8.83 -20.45
N LYS A 14 12.25 -8.05 -20.85
CA LYS A 14 10.99 -7.88 -20.12
C LYS A 14 11.19 -7.38 -18.68
N LYS A 15 12.29 -6.66 -18.43
CA LYS A 15 12.60 -5.99 -17.17
C LYS A 15 11.98 -4.61 -17.09
N ALA A 16 11.70 -3.98 -18.22
CA ALA A 16 11.05 -2.68 -18.33
C ALA A 16 9.91 -2.69 -19.35
N LYS A 17 8.99 -1.74 -19.20
CA LYS A 17 7.88 -1.51 -20.13
C LYS A 17 7.71 -0.01 -20.36
N ARG A 18 7.46 0.39 -21.61
CA ARG A 18 7.00 1.74 -21.93
C ARG A 18 5.53 1.86 -21.57
N GLU A 19 5.20 2.93 -20.87
CA GLU A 19 3.86 3.25 -20.40
C GLU A 19 3.54 4.69 -20.80
N THR A 20 2.25 5.02 -20.81
CA THR A 20 1.76 6.38 -21.07
C THR A 20 0.82 6.81 -19.95
N PHE A 21 0.78 8.12 -19.69
CA PHE A 21 -0.26 8.75 -18.89
C PHE A 21 -0.65 10.08 -19.55
N GLY A 22 -1.82 10.09 -20.21
CA GLY A 22 -2.18 11.17 -21.12
C GLY A 22 -1.20 11.24 -22.28
N ARG A 23 -0.48 12.36 -22.44
CA ARG A 23 0.55 12.55 -23.47
C ARG A 23 1.97 12.25 -22.98
N TRP A 24 2.13 11.96 -21.69
CA TRP A 24 3.44 11.74 -21.11
C TRP A 24 3.85 10.27 -21.26
N GLU A 25 4.99 10.03 -21.89
CA GLU A 25 5.59 8.70 -22.06
C GLU A 25 6.69 8.49 -21.02
N TYR A 26 6.73 7.29 -20.43
CA TYR A 26 7.77 6.95 -19.48
C TYR A 26 8.14 5.47 -19.56
N LEU A 27 9.35 5.14 -19.14
CA LEU A 27 9.78 3.77 -18.91
C LEU A 27 9.55 3.39 -17.46
N ARG A 28 8.94 2.23 -17.24
CA ARG A 28 8.69 1.65 -15.93
C ARG A 28 9.46 0.34 -15.77
N LEU A 29 10.22 0.21 -14.68
CA LEU A 29 10.89 -1.05 -14.35
C LEU A 29 9.90 -2.04 -13.72
N LEU A 30 9.72 -3.19 -14.36
CA LEU A 30 8.92 -4.32 -13.87
C LEU A 30 9.66 -5.14 -12.81
N HIS A 31 10.98 -5.17 -12.91
CA HIS A 31 11.91 -5.87 -12.03
C HIS A 31 13.10 -4.95 -11.68
N GLU A 32 13.91 -5.35 -10.71
CA GLU A 32 15.18 -4.68 -10.47
C GLU A 32 16.07 -4.77 -11.73
N TRP A 33 16.76 -3.67 -12.04
CA TRP A 33 17.64 -3.59 -13.19
C TRP A 33 18.81 -2.65 -12.90
N ARG A 34 20.03 -3.19 -12.90
CA ARG A 34 21.29 -2.44 -12.68
C ARG A 34 21.27 -1.56 -11.42
N GLY A 35 20.89 -2.15 -10.29
CA GLY A 35 20.79 -1.46 -8.99
C GLY A 35 19.50 -0.67 -8.79
N TRP A 36 18.75 -0.35 -9.85
CA TRP A 36 17.48 0.36 -9.72
C TRP A 36 16.34 -0.59 -9.35
N PRO A 37 15.59 -0.33 -8.28
CA PRO A 37 14.54 -1.22 -7.80
C PRO A 37 13.35 -1.28 -8.75
N ARG A 38 12.57 -2.36 -8.64
CA ARG A 38 11.25 -2.48 -9.28
C ARG A 38 10.38 -1.25 -8.98
N GLY A 39 9.67 -0.79 -10.01
CA GLY A 39 8.79 0.39 -9.93
C GLY A 39 9.50 1.72 -10.15
N THR A 40 10.81 1.71 -10.47
CA THR A 40 11.54 2.89 -10.93
C THR A 40 10.95 3.43 -12.23
N LEU A 41 10.90 4.76 -12.35
CA LEU A 41 10.43 5.48 -13.53
C LEU A 41 11.53 6.31 -14.13
N LEU A 42 11.55 6.34 -15.46
CA LEU A 42 12.53 7.08 -16.26
C LEU A 42 11.80 7.81 -17.40
N ALA A 43 11.89 9.13 -17.44
CA ALA A 43 11.39 9.95 -18.55
C ALA A 43 12.04 11.34 -18.49
N ASP A 44 12.32 11.96 -19.64
CA ASP A 44 12.72 13.38 -19.72
C ASP A 44 13.85 13.81 -18.77
N GLY A 45 14.84 12.93 -18.55
CA GLY A 45 15.94 13.16 -17.60
C GLY A 45 15.58 12.99 -16.11
N VAL A 46 14.31 12.76 -15.79
CA VAL A 46 13.80 12.47 -14.45
C VAL A 46 13.95 10.98 -14.15
N VAL A 47 14.48 10.69 -12.96
CA VAL A 47 14.57 9.33 -12.41
C VAL A 47 13.89 9.28 -11.05
N VAL A 48 12.78 8.54 -10.97
CA VAL A 48 12.04 8.32 -9.74
C VAL A 48 12.27 6.88 -9.28
N ALA A 49 13.16 6.68 -8.32
CA ALA A 49 13.49 5.35 -7.79
C ALA A 49 12.23 4.63 -7.28
N GLY A 50 12.12 3.33 -7.55
CA GLY A 50 11.18 2.44 -6.88
C GLY A 50 11.36 2.53 -5.36
N TYR A 51 10.27 2.66 -4.60
CA TYR A 51 10.39 2.58 -3.14
C TYR A 51 10.95 1.16 -2.80
N PRO A 52 11.95 1.02 -1.91
CA PRO A 52 12.60 -0.26 -1.62
C PRO A 52 11.72 -1.15 -0.75
N LYS A 53 11.98 -2.45 -0.71
CA LYS A 53 11.26 -3.37 0.18
C LYS A 53 11.74 -3.14 1.61
N ILE A 54 10.81 -3.07 2.57
CA ILE A 54 11.13 -2.98 4.00
C ILE A 54 11.04 -4.38 4.60
N GLY A 55 12.12 -4.81 5.24
CA GLY A 55 12.20 -6.10 5.93
C GLY A 55 11.22 -6.17 7.10
N ARG A 56 10.78 -7.37 7.47
CA ARG A 56 9.89 -7.59 8.60
C ARG A 56 10.66 -8.24 9.73
N ILE A 57 10.52 -7.71 10.93
CA ILE A 57 10.90 -8.43 12.16
C ILE A 57 9.70 -9.24 12.63
N GLN A 58 9.90 -10.53 12.88
CA GLN A 58 8.81 -11.42 13.31
C GLN A 58 8.57 -11.37 14.82
N THR A 59 9.58 -10.96 15.57
CA THR A 59 9.56 -10.76 17.02
C THR A 59 10.35 -9.49 17.35
N LEU A 60 9.96 -8.77 18.40
CA LEU A 60 10.69 -7.65 18.99
C LEU A 60 12.10 -8.05 19.46
N ALA A 61 12.35 -9.33 19.76
CA ALA A 61 13.71 -9.83 19.98
C ALA A 61 14.63 -9.60 18.77
N GLY A 62 14.07 -9.54 17.56
CA GLY A 62 14.79 -9.19 16.34
C GLY A 62 15.44 -7.81 16.40
N ILE A 63 14.90 -6.86 17.17
CA ILE A 63 15.42 -5.48 17.28
C ILE A 63 16.89 -5.47 17.66
N LEU A 64 17.26 -6.20 18.72
CA LEU A 64 18.62 -6.25 19.24
C LEU A 64 19.63 -6.84 18.25
N SER A 65 19.18 -7.70 17.34
CA SER A 65 20.03 -8.31 16.32
C SER A 65 20.21 -7.46 15.07
N GLN A 66 19.26 -6.57 14.79
CA GLN A 66 19.21 -5.83 13.52
C GLN A 66 19.66 -4.38 13.65
N PHE A 67 19.25 -3.71 14.74
CA PHE A 67 19.50 -2.30 14.99
C PHE A 67 20.72 -2.12 15.90
N HIS A 68 21.70 -1.35 15.43
CA HIS A 68 22.94 -1.06 16.16
C HIS A 68 23.06 0.42 16.54
N ALA A 69 22.08 1.21 16.14
CA ALA A 69 21.90 2.60 16.52
C ALA A 69 20.44 2.82 16.93
N PRO A 70 20.12 3.98 17.52
CA PRO A 70 18.73 4.33 17.85
C PRO A 70 17.88 4.37 16.60
N PHE A 71 16.57 4.24 16.74
CA PHE A 71 15.65 4.28 15.61
C PHE A 71 14.40 5.07 15.93
N TRP A 72 13.86 5.69 14.89
CA TRP A 72 12.55 6.34 14.92
C TRP A 72 11.45 5.30 14.76
N VAL A 73 10.40 5.44 15.56
CA VAL A 73 9.19 4.64 15.47
C VAL A 73 8.11 5.49 14.80
N GLU A 74 7.65 5.07 13.64
CA GLU A 74 6.56 5.69 12.90
C GLU A 74 5.41 4.70 12.75
N GLU A 75 4.16 5.20 12.77
CA GLU A 75 2.99 4.38 12.48
C GLU A 75 3.11 3.79 11.08
N LYS A 76 2.89 2.48 10.96
CA LYS A 76 2.65 1.85 9.68
C LYS A 76 1.18 2.07 9.34
N ILE A 77 0.93 2.81 8.27
CA ILE A 77 -0.41 3.12 7.81
C ILE A 77 -0.82 2.08 6.78
N ASP A 78 -2.04 1.55 6.93
CA ASP A 78 -2.61 0.59 6.00
C ASP A 78 -3.32 1.33 4.87
N GLY A 79 -2.84 1.13 3.64
CA GLY A 79 -3.25 1.87 2.46
C GLY A 79 -2.46 1.42 1.24
N TYR A 80 -2.14 2.36 0.36
CA TYR A 80 -1.21 2.08 -0.73
C TYR A 80 -0.12 3.14 -0.85
N ASN A 81 1.09 2.65 -1.08
CA ASN A 81 2.30 3.43 -1.28
C ASN A 81 2.24 4.27 -2.57
N VAL A 82 2.52 5.56 -2.42
CA VAL A 82 2.62 6.54 -3.50
C VAL A 82 3.94 7.31 -3.44
N ARG A 83 4.43 7.70 -4.62
CA ARG A 83 5.59 8.59 -4.82
C ARG A 83 5.14 9.77 -5.66
N ILE A 84 5.28 10.97 -5.12
CA ILE A 84 4.78 12.21 -5.70
C ILE A 84 5.97 13.05 -6.11
N PHE A 85 5.99 13.50 -7.35
CA PHE A 85 7.13 14.19 -7.94
C PHE A 85 6.66 15.13 -9.06
N ARG A 86 7.53 16.08 -9.41
CA ARG A 86 7.30 17.05 -10.48
C ARG A 86 8.01 16.63 -11.77
N VAL A 87 7.34 16.81 -12.91
CA VAL A 87 7.92 16.74 -14.25
C VAL A 87 7.40 17.93 -15.06
N GLY A 88 8.30 18.80 -15.52
CA GLY A 88 7.90 20.09 -16.10
C GLY A 88 7.10 20.90 -15.07
N ASP A 89 5.89 21.34 -15.43
CA ASP A 89 4.99 22.08 -14.53
C ASP A 89 3.87 21.22 -13.90
N ALA A 90 3.90 19.91 -14.13
CA ALA A 90 2.90 18.99 -13.64
C ALA A 90 3.42 18.14 -12.47
N LEU A 91 2.53 17.83 -11.53
CA LEU A 91 2.76 16.87 -10.47
C LEU A 91 2.14 15.53 -10.85
N TYR A 92 2.86 14.46 -10.53
CA TYR A 92 2.42 13.10 -10.80
C TYR A 92 2.55 12.25 -9.54
N ALA A 93 1.65 11.29 -9.38
CA ALA A 93 1.71 10.30 -8.31
C ALA A 93 1.88 8.90 -8.90
N ALA A 94 2.98 8.24 -8.57
CA ALA A 94 3.24 6.85 -8.95
C ALA A 94 2.91 5.89 -7.82
N THR A 95 2.18 4.83 -8.12
CA THR A 95 2.02 3.68 -7.23
C THR A 95 3.35 2.97 -6.96
N ARG A 96 3.37 2.06 -5.98
CA ARG A 96 4.51 1.17 -5.70
C ARG A 96 5.09 0.49 -6.95
N GLY A 97 4.23 0.05 -7.87
CA GLY A 97 4.62 -0.65 -9.09
C GLY A 97 5.18 0.26 -10.19
N GLY A 98 5.19 1.58 -9.97
CA GLY A 98 5.62 2.59 -10.94
C GLY A 98 4.53 3.00 -11.94
N LEU A 99 3.27 2.62 -11.74
CA LEU A 99 2.20 3.16 -12.59
C LEU A 99 1.77 4.52 -12.07
N ILE A 100 1.63 5.51 -12.95
CA ILE A 100 1.01 6.78 -12.61
C ILE A 100 -0.46 6.54 -12.28
N CYS A 101 -0.84 6.85 -11.05
CA CYS A 101 -2.19 6.66 -10.56
C CYS A 101 -3.06 7.84 -10.99
N PRO A 102 -4.09 7.64 -11.84
CA PRO A 102 -4.99 8.71 -12.21
C PRO A 102 -5.71 9.30 -11.00
N PHE A 103 -6.13 8.46 -10.06
CA PHE A 103 -6.80 8.87 -8.82
C PHE A 103 -5.90 9.70 -7.91
N THR A 104 -4.72 9.19 -7.55
CA THR A 104 -3.83 9.95 -6.64
C THR A 104 -3.36 11.25 -7.29
N THR A 105 -3.04 11.24 -8.58
CA THR A 105 -2.60 12.44 -9.32
C THR A 105 -3.67 13.52 -9.33
N ASP A 106 -4.93 13.12 -9.54
CA ASP A 106 -6.10 14.01 -9.48
C ASP A 106 -6.32 14.65 -8.10
N ARG A 107 -6.03 13.90 -7.04
CA ARG A 107 -6.29 14.28 -5.65
C ARG A 107 -5.13 14.99 -4.94
N LEU A 108 -3.98 15.18 -5.60
CA LEU A 108 -2.77 15.75 -4.98
C LEU A 108 -3.01 17.12 -4.32
N GLY A 109 -3.79 17.98 -4.97
CA GLY A 109 -4.10 19.32 -4.48
C GLY A 109 -4.89 19.34 -3.17
N ASP A 110 -5.49 18.21 -2.77
CA ASP A 110 -6.19 18.09 -1.49
C ASP A 110 -5.22 17.98 -0.30
N TRP A 111 -3.97 17.59 -0.54
CA TRP A 111 -3.03 17.20 0.52
C TRP A 111 -1.71 17.97 0.48
N ILE A 112 -1.31 18.46 -0.69
CA ILE A 112 0.02 19.02 -0.92
C ILE A 112 -0.14 20.35 -1.65
N ASP A 113 0.40 21.41 -1.05
CA ASP A 113 0.59 22.68 -1.76
C ASP A 113 1.67 22.50 -2.84
N PRO A 114 1.35 22.70 -4.14
CA PRO A 114 2.32 22.60 -5.23
C PRO A 114 3.55 23.49 -5.06
N ALA A 115 3.48 24.55 -4.24
CA ALA A 115 4.61 25.43 -3.94
C ALA A 115 5.84 24.67 -3.40
N VAL A 116 5.65 23.53 -2.72
CA VAL A 116 6.78 22.70 -2.25
C VAL A 116 7.71 22.29 -3.39
N PHE A 117 7.16 21.95 -4.55
CA PHE A 117 7.94 21.55 -5.74
C PHE A 117 8.42 22.74 -6.57
N SER A 118 8.01 23.96 -6.23
CA SER A 118 8.61 25.18 -6.77
C SER A 118 9.92 25.50 -6.05
N VAL A 119 9.98 25.25 -4.74
CA VAL A 119 11.19 25.39 -3.93
C VAL A 119 12.13 24.19 -4.12
N HIS A 120 11.56 22.99 -4.18
CA HIS A 120 12.29 21.72 -4.24
C HIS A 120 11.81 20.85 -5.41
N PRO A 121 12.16 21.21 -6.66
CA PRO A 121 11.68 20.50 -7.86
C PRO A 121 12.23 19.07 -7.99
N ASP A 122 13.35 18.76 -7.33
CA ASP A 122 14.03 17.48 -7.35
C ASP A 122 13.53 16.50 -6.26
N TRP A 123 12.60 16.91 -5.41
CA TRP A 123 12.07 16.05 -4.37
C TRP A 123 11.11 14.99 -4.91
N ILE A 124 11.07 13.88 -4.19
CA ILE A 124 10.08 12.81 -4.33
C ILE A 124 9.48 12.58 -2.96
N LEU A 125 8.22 12.98 -2.78
CA LEU A 125 7.47 12.76 -1.56
C LEU A 125 6.91 11.34 -1.57
N CYS A 126 7.33 10.52 -0.61
CA CYS A 126 6.88 9.15 -0.44
C CYS A 126 5.88 9.08 0.71
N GLY A 127 4.67 8.61 0.44
CA GLY A 127 3.64 8.52 1.47
C GLY A 127 2.64 7.40 1.20
N GLU A 128 1.73 7.25 2.15
CA GLU A 128 0.64 6.28 2.08
C GLU A 128 -0.67 7.02 1.83
N VAL A 129 -1.47 6.54 0.88
CA VAL A 129 -2.85 7.00 0.72
C VAL A 129 -3.78 5.94 1.31
N THR A 130 -4.66 6.36 2.21
CA THR A 130 -5.60 5.49 2.94
C THR A 130 -6.97 6.13 3.02
N GLY A 131 -8.00 5.32 3.28
CA GLY A 131 -9.39 5.75 3.43
C GLY A 131 -10.38 4.79 2.78
N PRO A 132 -11.67 4.86 3.16
CA PRO A 132 -12.71 3.99 2.60
C PRO A 132 -13.01 4.25 1.12
N GLU A 133 -12.53 5.36 0.55
CA GLU A 133 -12.81 5.75 -0.83
C GLU A 133 -11.61 5.61 -1.77
N THR A 134 -10.65 4.74 -1.42
CA THR A 134 -9.54 4.41 -2.32
C THR A 134 -9.95 3.40 -3.39
N PRO A 135 -9.30 3.38 -4.56
CA PRO A 135 -9.61 2.42 -5.64
C PRO A 135 -8.92 1.05 -5.48
N TYR A 136 -8.11 0.87 -4.43
CA TYR A 136 -7.20 -0.27 -4.29
C TYR A 136 -7.47 -1.11 -3.06
N VAL A 137 -7.76 -0.48 -1.92
CA VAL A 137 -7.95 -1.15 -0.62
C VAL A 137 -9.42 -1.07 -0.24
N GLU A 138 -10.01 -2.21 0.11
CA GLU A 138 -11.36 -2.28 0.65
C GLU A 138 -11.32 -2.13 2.17
N GLY A 139 -12.35 -1.51 2.73
CA GLY A 139 -12.54 -1.43 4.18
C GLY A 139 -12.35 -0.02 4.73
N ALA A 140 -12.52 0.09 6.04
CA ALA A 140 -12.35 1.35 6.76
C ALA A 140 -10.87 1.64 7.01
N SER A 141 -10.54 2.92 7.13
CA SER A 141 -9.24 3.35 7.65
C SER A 141 -9.42 3.92 9.06
N PRO A 142 -8.73 3.39 10.08
CA PRO A 142 -8.77 3.94 11.43
C PRO A 142 -8.25 5.38 11.52
N LEU A 143 -7.42 5.84 10.56
CA LEU A 143 -6.93 7.23 10.49
C LEU A 143 -7.87 8.13 9.70
N VAL A 144 -8.58 7.58 8.71
CA VAL A 144 -9.41 8.33 7.77
C VAL A 144 -10.80 7.68 7.72
N PRO A 145 -11.73 8.07 8.61
CA PRO A 145 -13.04 7.43 8.69
C PRO A 145 -13.93 7.70 7.46
N GLN A 146 -13.66 8.78 6.71
CA GLN A 146 -14.40 9.16 5.51
C GLN A 146 -13.44 9.75 4.47
N GLY A 147 -13.73 9.55 3.18
CA GLY A 147 -12.91 10.06 2.09
C GLY A 147 -11.56 9.36 1.98
N VAL A 148 -10.50 10.14 1.76
CA VAL A 148 -9.12 9.68 1.61
C VAL A 148 -8.13 10.69 2.19
N GLY A 149 -7.05 10.20 2.76
CA GLY A 149 -5.94 10.99 3.29
C GLY A 149 -4.60 10.49 2.76
N PHE A 150 -3.63 11.40 2.72
CA PHE A 150 -2.23 11.13 2.41
C PHE A 150 -1.39 11.34 3.67
N PHE A 151 -0.41 10.46 3.91
CA PHE A 151 0.53 10.58 5.02
C PHE A 151 1.96 10.36 4.54
N LEU A 152 2.76 11.41 4.60
CA LEU A 152 4.18 11.42 4.26
C LEU A 152 4.97 10.58 5.28
N PHE A 153 5.70 9.58 4.79
CA PHE A 153 6.65 8.84 5.62
C PHE A 153 8.10 9.04 5.15
N ASP A 154 8.39 9.43 3.91
CA ASP A 154 9.76 9.66 3.44
C ASP A 154 9.87 10.75 2.38
N ILE A 155 11.04 11.35 2.27
CA ILE A 155 11.43 12.24 1.18
C ILE A 155 12.70 11.67 0.56
N ALA A 156 12.72 11.57 -0.77
CA ALA A 156 13.90 11.20 -1.55
C ALA A 156 14.23 12.33 -2.54
N ARG A 157 15.44 12.29 -3.12
CA ARG A 157 15.84 13.16 -4.24
C ARG A 157 15.90 12.37 -5.53
N GLN A 158 15.45 12.99 -6.63
CA GLN A 158 15.55 12.44 -7.97
C GLN A 158 16.99 12.07 -8.31
N GLY A 159 17.18 10.91 -8.95
CA GLY A 159 18.49 10.43 -9.37
C GLY A 159 19.43 9.99 -8.25
N THR A 160 19.02 10.05 -6.98
CA THR A 160 19.82 9.60 -5.83
C THR A 160 19.22 8.36 -5.17
N GLU A 161 20.07 7.59 -4.49
CA GLU A 161 19.63 6.49 -3.63
C GLU A 161 19.44 6.98 -2.20
N GLY A 162 18.45 6.42 -1.50
CA GLY A 162 18.19 6.69 -0.09
C GLY A 162 17.13 7.75 0.17
N PHE A 163 17.03 8.13 1.44
CA PHE A 163 16.02 9.03 1.98
C PHE A 163 16.65 10.06 2.88
N PHE A 164 15.96 11.17 3.08
CA PHE A 164 16.35 12.19 4.03
C PHE A 164 16.35 11.57 5.45
N PRO A 165 17.26 12.03 6.34
CA PRO A 165 17.19 11.71 7.76
C PRO A 165 15.79 11.99 8.33
N ALA A 166 15.33 11.17 9.26
CA ALA A 166 13.96 11.25 9.77
C ALA A 166 13.67 12.59 10.47
N GLU A 167 14.64 13.15 11.18
CA GLU A 167 14.53 14.46 11.82
C GLU A 167 14.40 15.60 10.80
N GLU A 168 15.27 15.61 9.78
CA GLU A 168 15.21 16.58 8.67
C GLU A 168 13.86 16.49 7.95
N ARG A 169 13.43 15.28 7.59
CA ARG A 169 12.14 15.02 6.95
C ARG A 169 10.97 15.59 7.75
N ARG A 170 10.96 15.40 9.08
CA ARG A 170 9.91 15.89 9.96
C ARG A 170 9.87 17.42 9.99
N ALA A 171 11.02 18.07 10.14
CA ALA A 171 11.10 19.53 10.13
C ALA A 171 10.62 20.11 8.78
N LEU A 172 10.94 19.45 7.67
CA LEU A 172 10.46 19.83 6.34
C LEU A 172 8.95 19.61 6.20
N ALA A 173 8.42 18.49 6.71
CA ALA A 173 6.98 18.23 6.70
C ALA A 173 6.21 19.31 7.48
N GLU A 174 6.70 19.71 8.65
CA GLU A 174 6.13 20.80 9.45
C GLU A 174 6.21 22.15 8.71
N THR A 175 7.37 22.47 8.14
CA THR A 175 7.61 23.73 7.41
C THR A 175 6.65 23.91 6.23
N PHE A 176 6.37 22.83 5.49
CA PHE A 176 5.50 22.85 4.32
C PHE A 176 4.05 22.41 4.63
N GLY A 177 3.70 22.16 5.90
CA GLY A 177 2.37 21.69 6.28
C GLY A 177 1.97 20.34 5.68
N LEU A 178 2.95 19.48 5.36
CA LEU A 178 2.69 18.17 4.77
C LEU A 178 2.15 17.21 5.85
N PRO A 179 1.00 16.54 5.62
CA PRO A 179 0.50 15.57 6.59
C PRO A 179 1.49 14.40 6.71
N ALA A 180 2.10 14.22 7.88
CA ALA A 180 3.11 13.19 8.11
C ALA A 180 2.53 11.97 8.85
N ALA A 181 3.10 10.79 8.62
CA ALA A 181 2.80 9.61 9.40
C ALA A 181 3.10 9.87 10.89
N PRO A 182 2.19 9.49 11.83
CA PRO A 182 2.43 9.67 13.26
C PRO A 182 3.75 9.07 13.71
N SER A 183 4.47 9.79 14.57
CA SER A 183 5.74 9.34 15.15
C SER A 183 5.60 9.15 16.64
N TYR A 184 6.13 8.04 17.14
CA TYR A 184 6.13 7.67 18.56
C TYR A 184 7.49 7.88 19.23
N GLY A 185 8.33 8.70 18.62
CA GLY A 185 9.63 9.09 19.15
C GLY A 185 10.78 8.20 18.69
N ARG A 186 11.93 8.44 19.31
CA ARG A 186 13.21 7.79 19.04
C ARG A 186 13.54 6.86 20.21
N ILE A 187 13.90 5.62 19.90
CA ILE A 187 14.11 4.55 20.89
C ILE A 187 15.51 3.95 20.71
N GLU A 188 16.19 3.65 21.81
CA GLU A 188 17.43 2.88 21.82
C GLU A 188 17.12 1.38 21.66
N PRO A 189 17.92 0.57 20.93
CA PRO A 189 17.64 -0.85 20.73
C PRO A 189 17.44 -1.65 22.03
N LYS A 190 18.13 -1.27 23.11
CA LYS A 190 18.03 -1.87 24.44
C LYS A 190 16.71 -1.56 25.19
N GLU A 191 15.92 -0.60 24.72
CA GLU A 191 14.69 -0.11 25.35
C GLU A 191 13.43 -0.69 24.69
N SER A 192 13.48 -1.97 24.27
CA SER A 192 12.39 -2.64 23.53
C SER A 192 11.05 -2.71 24.28
N ALA A 193 11.04 -2.49 25.60
CA ALA A 193 9.83 -2.39 26.41
C ALA A 193 8.91 -1.24 25.95
N SER A 194 9.48 -0.06 25.66
CA SER A 194 8.73 1.10 25.18
C SER A 194 8.07 0.82 23.82
N LEU A 195 8.77 0.09 22.95
CA LEU A 195 8.23 -0.35 21.66
C LEU A 195 7.05 -1.31 21.85
N ARG A 196 7.14 -2.23 22.81
CA ARG A 196 6.04 -3.15 23.14
C ARG A 196 4.78 -2.40 23.56
N GLU A 197 4.90 -1.37 24.38
CA GLU A 197 3.77 -0.54 24.81
C GLU A 197 3.11 0.20 23.65
N ILE A 198 3.93 0.78 22.75
CA ILE A 198 3.43 1.42 21.53
C ILE A 198 2.65 0.42 20.67
N VAL A 199 3.21 -0.76 20.43
CA VAL A 199 2.57 -1.81 19.62
C VAL A 199 1.26 -2.30 20.25
N LEU A 200 1.22 -2.49 21.57
CA LEU A 200 -0.01 -2.90 22.28
C LEU A 200 -1.10 -1.84 22.21
N ARG A 201 -0.74 -0.55 22.32
CA ARG A 201 -1.69 0.55 22.13
C ARG A 201 -2.25 0.56 20.70
N LEU A 202 -1.37 0.47 19.71
CA LEU A 202 -1.75 0.40 18.30
C LEU A 202 -2.69 -0.78 18.01
N ASP A 203 -2.42 -1.94 18.60
CA ASP A 203 -3.27 -3.12 18.46
C ASP A 203 -4.68 -2.91 19.04
N ALA A 204 -4.77 -2.27 20.22
CA ALA A 204 -6.05 -1.95 20.85
C ALA A 204 -6.87 -0.94 20.03
N GLU A 205 -6.19 -0.06 19.29
CA GLU A 205 -6.80 0.93 18.40
C GLU A 205 -7.07 0.39 16.97
N GLY A 206 -6.74 -0.87 16.69
CA GLY A 206 -6.89 -1.47 15.37
C GLY A 206 -5.95 -0.89 14.30
N ARG A 207 -4.81 -0.34 14.70
CA ARG A 207 -3.78 0.23 13.82
C ARG A 207 -2.88 -0.88 13.28
N GLU A 208 -2.30 -0.67 12.09
CA GLU A 208 -1.56 -1.73 11.40
C GLU A 208 -0.26 -2.13 12.12
N GLY A 209 0.47 -1.15 12.65
CA GLY A 209 1.71 -1.39 13.37
C GLY A 209 2.71 -0.26 13.20
N VAL A 210 3.99 -0.60 13.07
CA VAL A 210 5.09 0.36 13.05
C VAL A 210 6.10 0.08 11.93
N VAL A 211 6.71 1.17 11.46
CA VAL A 211 7.96 1.15 10.70
C VAL A 211 9.05 1.76 11.56
N LEU A 212 10.14 1.00 11.71
CA LEU A 212 11.32 1.36 12.47
C LEU A 212 12.39 1.83 11.52
N LYS A 213 12.97 3.00 11.77
CA LYS A 213 13.95 3.65 10.89
C LYS A 213 15.19 3.98 11.69
N GLU A 214 16.28 3.24 11.44
CA GLU A 214 17.55 3.44 12.13
C GLU A 214 18.09 4.85 11.86
N ASP A 215 18.43 5.54 12.93
CA ASP A 215 19.00 6.88 12.95
C ASP A 215 20.52 6.80 12.76
N SER A 216 20.91 6.32 11.58
CA SER A 216 22.29 6.12 11.18
C SER A 216 22.43 6.31 9.67
N PRO A 217 23.66 6.51 9.14
CA PRO A 217 23.89 6.54 7.69
C PRO A 217 23.45 5.25 6.96
N ARG A 218 23.41 4.10 7.67
CA ARG A 218 22.91 2.83 7.13
C ARG A 218 21.41 2.88 6.87
N ASN A 219 20.65 3.67 7.65
CA ASN A 219 19.21 3.88 7.52
C ASN A 219 18.43 2.55 7.40
N LEU A 220 18.79 1.56 8.24
CA LEU A 220 18.11 0.27 8.25
C LEU A 220 16.63 0.47 8.58
N ARG A 221 15.77 -0.26 7.85
CA ARG A 221 14.32 -0.21 8.03
C ARG A 221 13.75 -1.57 8.29
N ALA A 222 12.92 -1.67 9.32
CA ALA A 222 12.13 -2.85 9.60
C ALA A 222 10.68 -2.46 9.87
N LYS A 223 9.75 -3.39 9.64
CA LYS A 223 8.35 -3.24 10.03
C LYS A 223 7.91 -4.35 10.98
N TYR A 224 6.99 -4.02 11.86
CA TYR A 224 6.30 -4.92 12.78
C TYR A 224 4.82 -4.58 12.75
N VAL A 225 3.95 -5.58 12.69
CA VAL A 225 2.50 -5.38 12.60
C VAL A 225 1.78 -6.00 13.80
N THR A 226 0.61 -5.45 14.11
CA THR A 226 -0.19 -5.85 15.26
C THR A 226 -0.97 -7.14 14.97
N GLY A 227 -1.41 -7.85 16.03
CA GLY A 227 -2.23 -9.05 15.87
C GLY A 227 -3.62 -8.76 15.29
N SER A 228 -4.22 -7.64 15.66
CA SER A 228 -5.47 -7.14 15.08
C SER A 228 -5.35 -6.85 13.59
N ALA A 229 -4.23 -6.29 13.13
CA ALA A 229 -3.97 -6.07 11.71
C ALA A 229 -3.87 -7.40 10.93
N GLU A 230 -3.19 -8.40 11.49
CA GLU A 230 -3.11 -9.73 10.85
C GLU A 230 -4.52 -10.37 10.71
N LEU A 231 -5.39 -10.21 11.72
CA LEU A 231 -6.78 -10.64 11.63
C LEU A 231 -7.59 -9.86 10.58
N ALA A 232 -7.42 -8.54 10.52
CA ALA A 232 -8.09 -7.69 9.54
C ALA A 232 -7.69 -8.06 8.10
N ASP A 233 -6.39 -8.32 7.89
CA ASP A 233 -5.85 -8.81 6.62
C ASP A 233 -6.45 -10.18 6.22
N ILE A 234 -6.56 -11.10 7.17
CA ILE A 234 -7.18 -12.41 6.94
C ILE A 234 -8.65 -12.22 6.54
N ALA A 235 -9.40 -11.41 7.28
CA ALA A 235 -10.80 -11.15 6.98
C ALA A 235 -10.98 -10.52 5.59
N SER A 236 -10.18 -9.50 5.27
CA SER A 236 -10.21 -8.82 3.98
C SER A 236 -9.88 -9.78 2.82
N MET A 237 -8.84 -10.61 2.95
CA MET A 237 -8.47 -11.53 1.86
C MET A 237 -9.31 -12.79 1.79
N ALA A 238 -9.96 -13.22 2.87
CA ALA A 238 -10.91 -14.33 2.85
C ALA A 238 -12.12 -14.04 1.93
N GLN A 239 -12.41 -12.76 1.66
CA GLN A 239 -13.42 -12.35 0.67
C GLN A 239 -13.07 -12.78 -0.77
N ARG A 240 -11.80 -13.10 -1.03
CA ARG A 240 -11.26 -13.56 -2.32
C ARG A 240 -10.34 -14.77 -2.10
N TYR A 241 -10.77 -15.67 -1.21
CA TYR A 241 -10.00 -16.77 -0.64
C TYR A 241 -9.21 -17.60 -1.68
N LEU A 242 -9.76 -17.85 -2.86
CA LEU A 242 -9.13 -18.65 -3.90
C LEU A 242 -8.40 -17.83 -4.96
N ASP A 243 -8.52 -16.51 -4.91
CA ASP A 243 -7.76 -15.58 -5.74
C ASP A 243 -6.46 -15.13 -5.04
N VAL A 244 -6.18 -15.66 -3.83
CA VAL A 244 -5.02 -15.36 -3.02
C VAL A 244 -4.24 -16.66 -2.74
N PRO A 245 -2.89 -16.65 -2.83
CA PRO A 245 -2.09 -17.84 -2.53
C PRO A 245 -2.31 -18.33 -1.08
N PRO A 246 -2.38 -19.64 -0.81
CA PRO A 246 -2.59 -20.18 0.54
C PRO A 246 -1.55 -19.71 1.56
N GLU A 247 -0.30 -19.47 1.13
CA GLU A 247 0.79 -18.97 1.96
C GLU A 247 0.48 -17.59 2.55
N TYR A 248 -0.36 -16.80 1.88
CA TYR A 248 -0.83 -15.53 2.42
C TYR A 248 -1.50 -15.72 3.79
N PHE A 249 -2.29 -16.78 3.95
CA PHE A 249 -3.03 -17.05 5.18
C PHE A 249 -2.14 -17.76 6.21
N THR A 250 -1.40 -18.79 5.82
CA THR A 250 -0.57 -19.56 6.76
C THR A 250 0.54 -18.70 7.38
N GLU A 251 1.15 -17.80 6.61
CA GLU A 251 2.14 -16.86 7.14
C GLU A 251 1.53 -15.90 8.17
N ARG A 252 0.29 -15.46 7.98
CA ARG A 252 -0.39 -14.53 8.91
C ARG A 252 -0.85 -15.20 10.18
N VAL A 253 -1.32 -16.44 10.09
CA VAL A 253 -1.62 -17.27 11.27
C VAL A 253 -0.36 -17.47 12.11
N LEU A 254 0.79 -17.76 11.47
CA LEU A 254 2.07 -17.88 12.18
C LEU A 254 2.45 -16.56 12.88
N ARG A 255 2.32 -15.42 12.19
CA ARG A 255 2.63 -14.10 12.77
C ARG A 255 1.72 -13.75 13.94
N LEU A 256 0.43 -14.04 13.81
CA LEU A 256 -0.52 -13.89 14.92
C LEU A 256 -0.09 -14.75 16.10
N ALA A 257 0.26 -16.02 15.90
CA ALA A 257 0.72 -16.89 16.98
C ALA A 257 1.98 -16.32 17.68
N LEU A 258 2.98 -15.87 16.91
CA LEU A 258 4.18 -15.23 17.44
C LEU A 258 3.85 -13.95 18.23
N PHE A 259 2.96 -13.11 17.71
CA PHE A 259 2.49 -11.90 18.38
C PHE A 259 1.83 -12.23 19.73
N LEU A 260 0.94 -13.22 19.78
CA LEU A 260 0.24 -13.58 21.02
C LEU A 260 1.20 -14.11 22.11
N GLU A 261 2.20 -14.92 21.71
CA GLU A 261 3.27 -15.37 22.62
C GLU A 261 4.11 -14.20 23.14
N GLU A 262 4.62 -13.38 22.23
CA GLU A 262 5.51 -12.27 22.57
C GLU A 262 4.81 -11.20 23.42
N MET A 263 3.56 -10.90 23.09
CA MET A 263 2.75 -9.94 23.82
C MET A 263 2.17 -10.52 25.12
N LYS A 264 2.41 -11.80 25.42
CA LYS A 264 1.90 -12.51 26.61
C LYS A 264 0.38 -12.36 26.76
N ARG A 265 -0.35 -12.50 25.65
CA ARG A 265 -1.81 -12.42 25.63
C ARG A 265 -2.41 -13.60 26.38
N SER A 266 -3.16 -13.33 27.44
CA SER A 266 -3.82 -14.34 28.29
C SER A 266 -5.20 -14.76 27.75
N ASP A 267 -5.81 -13.93 26.90
CA ASP A 267 -7.14 -14.08 26.31
C ASP A 267 -7.17 -15.04 25.10
N ARG A 268 -6.51 -16.19 25.19
CA ARG A 268 -6.30 -17.09 24.03
C ARG A 268 -7.58 -17.60 23.39
N GLN A 269 -8.60 -17.90 24.18
CA GLN A 269 -9.89 -18.35 23.64
C GLN A 269 -10.54 -17.28 22.77
N GLU A 270 -10.43 -16.01 23.17
CA GLU A 270 -10.97 -14.89 22.44
C GLU A 270 -10.23 -14.67 21.11
N TRP A 271 -8.90 -14.77 21.10
CA TRP A 271 -8.13 -14.70 19.86
C TRP A 271 -8.43 -15.86 18.90
N ASN A 272 -8.61 -17.08 19.42
CA ASN A 272 -9.04 -18.21 18.61
C ASN A 272 -10.41 -17.99 17.98
N ARG A 273 -11.37 -17.42 18.74
CA ARG A 273 -12.69 -17.04 18.23
C ARG A 273 -12.57 -16.00 17.12
N ARG A 274 -11.82 -14.91 17.36
CA ARG A 274 -11.59 -13.84 16.38
C ARG A 274 -10.92 -14.33 15.10
N LEU A 275 -9.97 -15.26 15.20
CA LEU A 275 -9.35 -15.90 14.04
C LEU A 275 -10.37 -16.72 13.25
N GLY A 276 -11.19 -17.53 13.93
CA GLY A 276 -12.29 -18.26 13.32
C GLY A 276 -13.26 -17.34 12.59
N GLU A 277 -13.65 -16.22 13.21
CA GLU A 277 -14.54 -15.22 12.62
C GLU A 277 -13.93 -14.54 11.39
N ALA A 278 -12.66 -14.16 11.44
CA ALA A 278 -11.97 -13.55 10.32
C ALA A 278 -12.07 -14.43 9.05
N PHE A 279 -11.94 -15.75 9.18
CA PHE A 279 -12.17 -16.67 8.07
C PHE A 279 -13.65 -16.90 7.76
N LEU A 280 -14.41 -17.37 8.74
CA LEU A 280 -15.73 -17.96 8.51
C LEU A 280 -16.80 -16.91 8.19
N SER A 281 -16.78 -15.76 8.85
CA SER A 281 -17.75 -14.69 8.57
C SER A 281 -17.57 -14.16 7.15
N SER A 282 -16.33 -13.90 6.75
CA SER A 282 -15.98 -13.44 5.40
C SER A 282 -16.37 -14.47 4.33
N LEU A 283 -16.09 -15.75 4.56
CA LEU A 283 -16.48 -16.83 3.64
C LEU A 283 -18.00 -17.00 3.57
N GLN A 284 -18.72 -16.86 4.69
CA GLN A 284 -20.18 -16.95 4.72
C GLN A 284 -20.82 -15.85 3.86
N GLU A 285 -20.33 -14.61 3.98
CA GLU A 285 -20.76 -13.50 3.11
C GLU A 285 -20.51 -13.82 1.64
N ARG A 286 -19.34 -14.38 1.31
CA ARG A 286 -19.01 -14.74 -0.08
C ARG A 286 -19.83 -15.91 -0.61
N ILE A 287 -20.13 -16.92 0.21
CA ILE A 287 -21.02 -18.03 -0.14
C ILE A 287 -22.43 -17.48 -0.44
N ALA A 288 -22.93 -16.55 0.38
CA ALA A 288 -24.20 -15.89 0.14
C ALA A 288 -24.18 -15.09 -1.18
N ALA A 289 -23.11 -14.34 -1.45
CA ALA A 289 -22.93 -13.62 -2.72
C ALA A 289 -22.83 -14.57 -3.93
N ALA A 290 -22.16 -15.72 -3.79
CA ALA A 290 -22.06 -16.73 -4.84
C ALA A 290 -23.43 -17.34 -5.18
N ARG A 291 -24.33 -17.53 -4.20
CA ARG A 291 -25.72 -17.94 -4.44
C ARG A 291 -26.51 -16.92 -5.26
N GLN A 292 -26.17 -15.63 -5.14
CA GLN A 292 -26.74 -14.55 -5.95
C GLN A 292 -26.03 -14.37 -7.31
N GLY A 293 -25.05 -15.24 -7.61
CA GLY A 293 -24.44 -15.40 -8.92
C GLY A 293 -22.99 -14.94 -9.04
N ARG A 294 -22.51 -14.02 -8.18
CA ARG A 294 -21.13 -13.50 -8.27
C ARG A 294 -20.58 -12.94 -6.96
N CYS A 295 -19.30 -13.17 -6.70
CA CYS A 295 -18.55 -12.53 -5.61
C CYS A 295 -17.84 -11.29 -6.13
N VAL A 296 -18.17 -10.11 -5.58
CA VAL A 296 -17.56 -8.84 -5.99
C VAL A 296 -17.15 -7.98 -4.80
N GLY A 297 -16.05 -7.24 -4.95
CA GLY A 297 -15.73 -6.06 -4.14
C GLY A 297 -16.34 -4.82 -4.77
N THR A 298 -16.77 -3.85 -3.94
CA THR A 298 -17.36 -2.59 -4.42
C THR A 298 -16.52 -1.42 -3.96
N PHE A 299 -16.22 -0.52 -4.90
CA PHE A 299 -15.36 0.64 -4.68
C PHE A 299 -16.11 1.92 -5.05
N CYS A 300 -15.84 2.99 -4.30
CA CYS A 300 -16.37 4.32 -4.53
C CYS A 300 -15.22 5.31 -4.39
N CYS A 301 -14.95 6.09 -5.43
CA CYS A 301 -13.85 7.05 -5.45
C CYS A 301 -14.34 8.39 -5.97
N ARG A 302 -13.84 9.49 -5.38
CA ARG A 302 -14.16 10.86 -5.82
C ARG A 302 -12.98 11.47 -6.57
N PHE A 303 -13.27 12.14 -7.69
CA PHE A 303 -12.31 12.81 -8.55
C PHE A 303 -12.72 14.26 -8.81
N HIS A 304 -11.74 15.14 -8.95
CA HIS A 304 -11.92 16.50 -9.47
C HIS A 304 -12.17 16.47 -10.99
N ALA A 305 -11.42 15.66 -11.74
CA ALA A 305 -11.57 15.55 -13.19
C ALA A 305 -12.19 14.21 -13.63
N ARG A 306 -13.28 14.29 -14.41
CA ARG A 306 -13.94 13.14 -15.03
C ARG A 306 -12.99 12.26 -15.84
N GLU A 307 -12.05 12.88 -16.54
CA GLU A 307 -11.10 12.17 -17.39
C GLU A 307 -10.20 11.24 -16.56
N ASN A 308 -9.78 11.66 -15.37
CA ASN A 308 -8.97 10.82 -14.48
C ASN A 308 -9.75 9.63 -13.92
N ALA A 309 -11.06 9.79 -13.68
CA ALA A 309 -11.94 8.66 -13.33
C ALA A 309 -12.00 7.60 -14.44
N LEU A 310 -12.14 8.03 -15.69
CA LEU A 310 -12.14 7.13 -16.85
C LEU A 310 -10.78 6.46 -17.07
N ARG A 311 -9.68 7.23 -16.94
CA ARG A 311 -8.31 6.69 -17.01
C ARG A 311 -8.08 5.64 -15.92
N LEU A 312 -8.61 5.84 -14.71
CA LEU A 312 -8.52 4.82 -13.66
C LEU A 312 -9.21 3.53 -14.08
N LEU A 313 -10.46 3.60 -14.56
CA LEU A 313 -11.19 2.41 -15.00
C LEU A 313 -10.45 1.63 -16.07
N ASP A 314 -9.91 2.33 -17.08
CA ASP A 314 -9.13 1.71 -18.15
C ASP A 314 -7.85 1.06 -17.58
N SER A 315 -7.12 1.79 -16.73
CA SER A 315 -5.90 1.26 -16.10
C SER A 315 -6.14 0.01 -15.26
N LEU A 316 -7.27 -0.05 -14.54
CA LEU A 316 -7.68 -1.22 -13.75
C LEU A 316 -8.08 -2.41 -14.64
N GLY A 317 -8.69 -2.15 -15.79
CA GLY A 317 -9.05 -3.17 -16.77
C GLY A 317 -7.85 -3.78 -17.49
N GLN A 318 -6.74 -3.06 -17.58
CA GLN A 318 -5.50 -3.48 -18.26
C GLN A 318 -4.48 -4.17 -17.34
N ILE A 319 -4.76 -4.32 -16.04
CA ILE A 319 -3.87 -5.05 -15.14
C ILE A 319 -3.91 -6.53 -15.54
N ARG A 320 -2.77 -7.06 -16.01
CA ARG A 320 -2.63 -8.47 -16.40
C ARG A 320 -3.08 -9.40 -15.28
N GLY A 321 -3.92 -10.38 -15.63
CA GLY A 321 -4.52 -11.31 -14.68
C GLY A 321 -5.84 -10.82 -14.06
N HIS A 322 -6.17 -9.52 -14.20
CA HIS A 322 -7.42 -8.91 -13.76
C HIS A 322 -8.29 -8.41 -14.94
N GLU A 323 -7.96 -8.84 -16.15
CA GLU A 323 -8.63 -8.44 -17.39
C GLU A 323 -10.11 -8.81 -17.36
N GLY A 324 -10.98 -7.80 -17.44
CA GLY A 324 -12.44 -7.98 -17.35
C GLY A 324 -12.95 -8.33 -15.95
N GLU A 325 -12.19 -8.02 -14.90
CA GLU A 325 -12.66 -8.12 -13.51
C GLU A 325 -13.26 -6.81 -13.01
N THR A 326 -12.96 -5.68 -13.66
CA THR A 326 -13.48 -4.36 -13.27
C THR A 326 -14.76 -4.04 -14.06
N ARG A 327 -15.85 -3.72 -13.34
CA ARG A 327 -17.14 -3.32 -13.92
C ARG A 327 -17.57 -1.95 -13.39
N LEU A 328 -17.78 -1.01 -14.31
CA LEU A 328 -18.40 0.29 -13.99
C LEU A 328 -19.85 0.09 -13.50
N ILE A 329 -20.19 0.75 -12.40
CA ILE A 329 -21.57 0.84 -11.88
C ILE A 329 -22.16 2.21 -12.20
N SER A 330 -21.46 3.28 -11.82
CA SER A 330 -21.85 4.65 -12.14
C SER A 330 -20.66 5.60 -12.17
N LEU A 331 -20.79 6.69 -12.92
CA LEU A 331 -19.91 7.84 -12.90
C LEU A 331 -20.78 9.09 -13.00
N GLN A 332 -20.95 9.81 -11.89
CA GLN A 332 -21.87 10.93 -11.77
C GLN A 332 -21.19 12.10 -11.06
N GLU A 333 -21.67 13.32 -11.30
CA GLU A 333 -21.21 14.49 -10.57
C GLU A 333 -22.04 14.65 -9.29
N GLU A 334 -21.38 14.67 -8.13
CA GLU A 334 -21.99 14.85 -6.81
C GLU A 334 -21.12 15.79 -5.98
N GLY A 335 -21.67 16.93 -5.54
CA GLY A 335 -20.98 17.85 -4.62
C GLY A 335 -19.66 18.41 -5.13
N GLY A 336 -19.54 18.69 -6.43
CA GLY A 336 -18.33 19.21 -7.06
C GLY A 336 -17.27 18.15 -7.40
N TYR A 337 -17.58 16.86 -7.18
CA TYR A 337 -16.71 15.74 -7.55
C TYR A 337 -17.38 14.82 -8.56
N TRP A 338 -16.58 14.19 -9.41
CA TRP A 338 -16.97 13.01 -10.17
C TRP A 338 -16.84 11.77 -9.29
N VAL A 339 -17.99 11.20 -8.90
CA VAL A 339 -18.08 9.99 -8.08
C VAL A 339 -18.11 8.77 -8.99
N LEU A 340 -17.02 8.02 -8.95
CA LEU A 340 -16.86 6.76 -9.66
C LEU A 340 -17.20 5.58 -8.74
N ARG A 341 -18.20 4.78 -9.12
CA ARG A 341 -18.54 3.52 -8.46
C ARG A 341 -18.26 2.36 -9.41
N PHE A 342 -17.48 1.38 -8.95
CA PHE A 342 -17.15 0.21 -9.75
C PHE A 342 -17.01 -1.03 -8.87
N GLN A 343 -17.05 -2.20 -9.50
CA GLN A 343 -16.91 -3.48 -8.84
C GLN A 343 -15.71 -4.24 -9.38
N LYS A 344 -15.04 -5.01 -8.52
CA LYS A 344 -14.02 -6.00 -8.92
C LYS A 344 -14.57 -7.42 -8.71
N LEU A 345 -14.46 -8.27 -9.72
CA LEU A 345 -14.92 -9.66 -9.70
C LEU A 345 -13.83 -10.59 -9.15
N TYR A 346 -14.17 -11.42 -8.18
CA TYR A 346 -13.29 -12.45 -7.64
C TYR A 346 -13.55 -13.76 -8.38
N ARG A 347 -12.86 -13.95 -9.52
CA ARG A 347 -13.20 -14.99 -10.51
C ARG A 347 -13.01 -16.39 -9.96
N SER A 348 -11.86 -16.68 -9.37
CA SER A 348 -11.54 -18.02 -8.87
C SER A 348 -12.46 -18.38 -7.71
N THR A 349 -12.66 -17.44 -6.78
CA THR A 349 -13.60 -17.59 -5.66
C THR A 349 -15.03 -17.80 -6.15
N THR A 350 -15.50 -16.98 -7.10
CA THR A 350 -16.85 -17.11 -7.67
C THR A 350 -17.05 -18.45 -8.37
N GLY A 351 -16.12 -18.83 -9.26
CA GLY A 351 -16.21 -20.05 -10.06
C GLY A 351 -16.22 -21.30 -9.17
N PHE A 352 -15.31 -21.34 -8.20
CA PHE A 352 -15.24 -22.44 -7.25
C PHE A 352 -16.52 -22.56 -6.41
N LEU A 353 -16.94 -21.47 -5.76
CA LEU A 353 -18.11 -21.51 -4.87
C LEU A 353 -19.38 -21.90 -5.63
N ARG A 354 -19.56 -21.45 -6.86
CA ARG A 354 -20.69 -21.87 -7.70
C ARG A 354 -20.66 -23.36 -8.02
N ASN A 355 -19.51 -23.90 -8.39
CA ASN A 355 -19.37 -25.34 -8.69
C ASN A 355 -19.63 -26.19 -7.44
N ALA A 356 -19.06 -25.80 -6.29
CA ALA A 356 -19.25 -26.48 -5.02
C ALA A 356 -20.71 -26.44 -4.56
N LEU A 357 -21.36 -25.27 -4.62
CA LEU A 357 -22.79 -25.11 -4.28
C LEU A 357 -23.71 -25.84 -5.27
N GLY A 358 -23.26 -26.08 -6.49
CA GLY A 358 -23.96 -26.90 -7.49
C GLY A 358 -23.78 -28.40 -7.32
N GLY A 359 -23.01 -28.87 -6.32
CA GLY A 359 -22.79 -30.29 -6.06
C GLY A 359 -21.73 -30.95 -6.95
N SER A 360 -20.84 -30.17 -7.56
CA SER A 360 -19.74 -30.72 -8.38
C SER A 360 -18.75 -31.52 -7.51
N LEU A 361 -18.29 -32.66 -8.01
CA LEU A 361 -17.23 -33.44 -7.35
C LEU A 361 -15.90 -32.69 -7.40
N ARG A 362 -15.11 -32.85 -6.34
CA ARG A 362 -13.74 -32.33 -6.22
C ARG A 362 -12.80 -33.48 -5.86
N PHE A 363 -11.68 -33.55 -6.56
CA PHE A 363 -10.58 -34.47 -6.29
C PHE A 363 -9.40 -33.62 -5.81
N ASP A 364 -8.83 -33.99 -4.67
CA ASP A 364 -7.70 -33.30 -4.04
C ASP A 364 -6.40 -34.09 -4.18
#